data_AF-A0A831TS60-F1
#
_entry.id   AF-A0A831TS60-F1
#
_cell.length_a   1.000
_cell.length_b   1.000
_cell.length_c   1.000
_cell.angle_alpha   90.00
_cell.angle_beta   90.00
_cell.angle_gamma   90.00
#
_symmetry.space_group_name_H-M   'P 1'
#
loop_
_entity.id
_entity.type
_entity.pdbx_description
1 polymer ?
#
loop_
_entity_poly.entity_id
_entity_poly.type
_entity_poly.pdbx_seq_one_letter_code
_entity_poly.pdbx_strand_id
1 'polypeptide(L)'
;MKDWLGRFKYRGDERLQLLFSGMFVSLFHRFLANQQWRAKDITLLTYVPLSSQRLEERGFNQAELFARGLGAAFRLPVVPLLERTRHTGKQSYKTREERIHDLRGVFVAEPSVVERLAADHHHIIIVDDVYTTGSTMNECARVIKEATPRSRVFSLTWAR
;
A
#
# COMPACT_ATOMS: atom_id res chain seq x y z
N MET A 1 18.62 5.06 7.51
CA MET A 1 17.35 4.81 6.77
C MET A 1 16.12 5.26 7.56
N LYS A 2 15.94 4.83 8.82
CA LYS A 2 14.83 5.31 9.69
C LYS A 2 14.76 6.84 9.81
N ASP A 3 15.89 7.51 10.04
CA ASP A 3 15.92 8.98 10.16
C ASP A 3 15.53 9.70 8.87
N TRP A 4 15.87 9.10 7.72
CA TRP A 4 15.56 9.66 6.41
C TRP A 4 14.07 9.49 6.09
N LEU A 5 13.50 8.32 6.41
CA LEU A 5 12.04 8.11 6.35
C LEU A 5 11.30 9.04 7.32
N GLY A 6 11.84 9.30 8.51
CA GLY A 6 11.27 10.25 9.46
C GLY A 6 11.27 11.69 8.93
N ARG A 7 12.40 12.14 8.34
CA ARG A 7 12.49 13.46 7.70
C ARG A 7 11.52 13.59 6.53
N PHE A 8 11.42 12.58 5.68
CA PHE A 8 10.46 12.57 4.59
C PHE A 8 9.01 12.62 5.11
N LYS A 9 8.65 11.75 6.05
CA LYS A 9 7.27 11.62 6.56
C LYS A 9 6.77 12.83 7.34
N TYR A 10 7.65 13.55 8.02
CA TYR A 10 7.26 14.52 9.05
C TYR A 10 7.92 15.90 8.91
N ARG A 11 8.84 16.09 7.96
CA ARG A 11 9.52 17.38 7.74
C ARG A 11 9.41 17.91 6.30
N GLY A 12 8.60 17.26 5.45
CA GLY A 12 8.27 17.77 4.11
C GLY A 12 9.46 17.85 3.15
N ASP A 13 10.50 17.03 3.32
CA ASP A 13 11.66 17.04 2.41
C ASP A 13 11.33 16.30 1.10
N GLU A 14 10.66 16.99 0.19
CA GLU A 14 10.21 16.48 -1.12
C GLU A 14 11.36 15.90 -1.96
N ARG A 15 12.59 16.35 -1.75
CA ARG A 15 13.78 15.80 -2.44
C ARG A 15 13.99 14.32 -2.14
N LEU A 16 13.61 13.87 -0.94
CA LEU A 16 13.67 12.46 -0.58
C LEU A 16 12.61 11.65 -1.34
N GLN A 17 11.50 12.26 -1.76
CA GLN A 17 10.48 11.59 -2.57
C GLN A 17 11.07 11.05 -3.88
N LEU A 18 11.87 11.85 -4.59
CA LEU A 18 12.49 11.43 -5.85
C LEU A 18 13.44 10.24 -5.65
N LEU A 19 14.24 10.26 -4.59
CA LEU A 19 15.13 9.15 -4.24
C LEU A 19 14.34 7.87 -3.91
N PHE A 20 13.32 7.98 -3.05
CA PHE A 20 12.47 6.85 -2.69
C PHE A 20 11.70 6.30 -3.89
N SER A 21 11.16 7.16 -4.76
CA SER A 21 10.49 6.74 -5.99
C SER A 21 11.43 5.96 -6.92
N GLY A 22 12.65 6.44 -7.16
CA GLY A 22 13.61 5.75 -8.04
C GLY A 22 14.02 4.35 -7.53
N MET A 23 14.12 4.22 -6.22
CA MET A 23 14.39 2.92 -5.60
C MET A 23 13.16 1.99 -5.59
N PHE A 24 11.93 2.52 -5.45
CA PHE A 24 10.71 1.74 -5.65
C PHE A 24 10.60 1.22 -7.08
N VAL A 25 10.96 2.03 -8.08
CA VAL A 25 11.04 1.60 -9.50
C VAL A 25 12.02 0.43 -9.66
N SER A 26 13.21 0.53 -9.04
CA SER A 26 14.21 -0.54 -9.05
C SER A 26 13.70 -1.82 -8.39
N LEU A 27 13.03 -1.69 -7.23
CA LEU A 27 12.39 -2.81 -6.54
C LEU A 27 11.29 -3.45 -7.40
N PHE A 28 10.49 -2.63 -8.08
CA PHE A 28 9.40 -3.10 -8.93
C PHE A 28 9.90 -3.86 -10.16
N HIS A 29 10.99 -3.39 -10.79
CA HIS A 29 11.66 -4.16 -11.84
C HIS A 29 12.09 -5.54 -11.37
N ARG A 30 12.67 -5.64 -10.17
CA ARG A 30 13.08 -6.93 -9.58
C ARG A 30 11.87 -7.81 -9.28
N PHE A 31 10.80 -7.24 -8.74
CA PHE A 31 9.54 -7.95 -8.49
C PHE A 31 9.00 -8.56 -9.80
N LEU A 32 8.88 -7.75 -10.85
CA LEU A 32 8.44 -8.20 -12.18
C LEU A 32 9.33 -9.32 -12.73
N ALA A 33 10.66 -9.14 -12.69
CA ALA A 33 11.60 -10.14 -13.17
C ALA A 33 11.49 -11.47 -12.42
N ASN A 34 11.35 -11.42 -11.09
CA ASN A 34 11.19 -12.63 -10.25
C ASN A 34 9.88 -13.36 -10.54
N GLN A 35 8.82 -12.65 -10.90
CA GLN A 35 7.56 -13.25 -11.32
C GLN A 35 7.55 -13.66 -12.80
N GLN A 36 8.59 -13.32 -13.57
CA GLN A 36 8.62 -13.42 -15.03
C GLN A 36 7.47 -12.65 -15.70
N TRP A 37 7.09 -11.51 -15.12
CA TRP A 37 5.99 -10.67 -15.56
C TRP A 37 6.46 -9.41 -16.28
N ARG A 38 5.58 -8.87 -17.11
CA ARG A 38 5.63 -7.53 -17.68
C ARG A 38 4.62 -6.64 -16.96
N ALA A 39 4.76 -5.32 -17.09
CA ALA A 39 3.82 -4.37 -16.51
C ALA A 39 2.36 -4.65 -16.94
N LYS A 40 2.14 -5.01 -18.22
CA LYS A 40 0.79 -5.35 -18.74
C LYS A 40 0.12 -6.55 -18.07
N ASP A 41 0.89 -7.37 -17.35
CA ASP A 41 0.34 -8.52 -16.62
C ASP A 41 -0.21 -8.07 -15.25
N ILE A 42 -0.05 -6.80 -14.88
CA ILE A 42 -0.59 -6.18 -13.67
C ILE A 42 -1.83 -5.39 -14.04
N THR A 43 -2.93 -5.65 -13.35
CA THR A 43 -4.18 -4.92 -13.57
C THR A 43 -4.09 -3.52 -12.97
N LEU A 44 -3.68 -3.41 -11.71
CA LEU A 44 -3.61 -2.14 -11.01
C LEU A 44 -2.66 -2.16 -9.82
N LEU A 45 -2.26 -0.95 -9.42
CA LEU A 45 -1.62 -0.66 -8.15
C LEU A 45 -2.67 -0.08 -7.19
N THR A 46 -2.68 -0.54 -5.96
CA THR A 46 -3.36 0.09 -4.82
C THR A 46 -2.35 0.39 -3.73
N TYR A 47 -2.74 1.13 -2.70
CA TYR A 47 -1.85 1.54 -1.62
C TYR A 47 -2.56 1.43 -0.28
N VAL A 48 -1.78 1.26 0.78
CA VAL A 48 -2.33 1.22 2.14
C VAL A 48 -2.80 2.63 2.55
N PRO A 49 -4.08 2.82 2.92
CA PRO A 49 -4.57 4.13 3.36
C PRO A 49 -4.08 4.48 4.76
N LEU A 50 -3.75 5.76 4.97
CA LEU A 50 -3.47 6.30 6.30
C LEU A 50 -4.77 6.53 7.09
N SER A 51 -4.67 6.66 8.43
CA SER A 51 -5.78 7.24 9.19
C SER A 51 -5.86 8.74 8.93
N SER A 52 -7.05 9.34 9.06
CA SER A 52 -7.23 10.78 8.84
C SER A 52 -6.31 11.62 9.73
N GLN A 53 -6.09 11.21 10.99
CA GLN A 53 -5.13 11.87 11.88
C GLN A 53 -3.70 11.87 11.29
N ARG A 54 -3.23 10.73 10.76
CA ARG A 54 -1.87 10.66 10.17
C ARG A 54 -1.80 11.40 8.85
N LEU A 55 -2.89 11.43 8.09
CA LEU A 55 -2.98 12.19 6.85
C LEU A 55 -2.94 13.69 7.14
N GLU A 56 -3.65 14.16 8.17
CA GLU A 56 -3.63 15.55 8.65
C GLU A 56 -2.25 15.93 9.18
N GLU A 57 -1.65 15.10 10.03
CA GLU A 57 -0.30 15.34 10.59
C GLU A 57 0.78 15.45 9.50
N ARG A 58 0.65 14.70 8.40
CA ARG A 58 1.67 14.60 7.36
C ARG A 58 1.36 15.41 6.10
N GLY A 59 0.10 15.76 5.86
CA GLY A 59 -0.39 16.39 4.63
C GLY A 59 -0.51 15.46 3.41
N PHE A 60 0.00 14.22 3.49
CA PHE A 60 0.01 13.28 2.35
C PHE A 60 0.13 11.81 2.80
N ASN A 61 -0.28 10.89 1.91
CA ASN A 61 -0.06 9.45 2.05
C ASN A 61 1.19 9.01 1.27
N GLN A 62 2.23 8.55 1.98
CA GLN A 62 3.49 8.12 1.36
C GLN A 62 3.30 6.92 0.42
N ALA A 63 2.48 5.95 0.83
CA ALA A 63 2.22 4.76 0.03
C ALA A 63 1.51 5.12 -1.29
N GLU A 64 0.61 6.09 -1.23
CA GLU A 64 -0.03 6.65 -2.43
C GLU A 64 0.98 7.31 -3.36
N LEU A 65 1.87 8.16 -2.83
CA LEU A 65 2.90 8.83 -3.64
C LEU A 65 3.81 7.82 -4.35
N PHE A 66 4.18 6.73 -3.67
CA PHE A 66 4.97 5.66 -4.27
C PHE A 66 4.18 4.90 -5.34
N ALA A 67 2.92 4.54 -5.07
CA ALA A 67 2.06 3.91 -6.05
C ALA A 67 1.88 4.77 -7.30
N ARG A 68 1.66 6.09 -7.15
CA ARG A 68 1.58 7.06 -8.26
C ARG A 68 2.88 7.16 -9.05
N GLY A 69 4.03 7.18 -8.38
CA GLY A 69 5.32 7.18 -9.04
C GLY A 69 5.54 5.92 -9.89
N LEU A 70 5.17 4.74 -9.37
CA LEU A 70 5.19 3.49 -10.13
C LEU A 70 4.18 3.49 -11.27
N GLY A 71 2.96 3.96 -11.04
CA GLY A 71 1.92 4.08 -12.04
C GLY A 71 2.37 4.92 -13.23
N ALA A 72 3.00 6.06 -12.97
CA ALA A 72 3.60 6.90 -14.01
C ALA A 72 4.75 6.19 -14.76
N ALA A 73 5.69 5.58 -14.04
CA ALA A 73 6.85 4.93 -14.65
C ALA A 73 6.50 3.71 -15.52
N PHE A 74 5.49 2.93 -15.10
CA PHE A 74 5.12 1.67 -15.75
C PHE A 74 3.80 1.72 -16.52
N ARG A 75 3.14 2.89 -16.57
CA ARG A 75 1.81 3.10 -17.18
C ARG A 75 0.75 2.17 -16.60
N LEU A 76 0.73 2.06 -15.27
CA LEU A 76 -0.24 1.25 -14.53
C LEU A 76 -1.29 2.14 -13.88
N PRO A 77 -2.56 1.74 -13.87
CA PRO A 77 -3.59 2.47 -13.14
C PRO A 77 -3.33 2.34 -11.63
N VAL A 78 -3.48 3.46 -10.94
CA VAL A 78 -3.39 3.55 -9.48
C VAL A 78 -4.78 3.82 -8.94
N VAL A 79 -5.30 2.90 -8.15
CA VAL A 79 -6.69 2.90 -7.71
C VAL A 79 -6.74 2.87 -6.19
N PRO A 80 -7.46 3.80 -5.53
CA PRO A 80 -7.69 3.77 -4.08
C PRO A 80 -8.70 2.67 -3.72
N LEU A 81 -8.31 1.40 -3.89
CA LEU A 81 -9.21 0.26 -3.65
C LEU A 81 -9.51 0.06 -2.16
N LEU A 82 -8.69 0.61 -1.27
CA LEU A 82 -8.81 0.42 0.16
C LEU A 82 -9.12 1.75 0.84
N GLU A 83 -10.09 1.72 1.74
CA GLU A 83 -10.39 2.81 2.66
C GLU A 83 -10.16 2.38 4.10
N ARG A 84 -9.72 3.32 4.93
CA ARG A 84 -9.51 3.09 6.36
C ARG A 84 -10.68 3.67 7.15
N THR A 85 -11.53 2.82 7.72
CA THR A 85 -12.80 3.24 8.33
C THR A 85 -12.70 3.61 9.80
N ARG A 86 -11.63 3.21 10.51
CA ARG A 86 -11.46 3.51 11.95
C ARG A 86 -10.21 4.32 12.26
N HIS A 87 -10.39 5.34 13.10
CA HIS A 87 -9.32 6.01 13.85
C HIS A 87 -8.82 5.07 14.96
N THR A 88 -7.79 4.26 14.69
CA THR A 88 -7.09 3.56 15.78
C THR A 88 -6.19 4.58 16.51
N GLY A 89 -6.50 4.93 17.76
CA GLY A 89 -5.72 5.84 18.59
C GLY A 89 -4.26 5.42 18.83
N LYS A 90 -3.43 6.33 19.37
CA LYS A 90 -1.98 6.18 19.57
C LYS A 90 -1.60 4.82 20.17
N GLN A 91 -0.78 4.06 19.43
CA GLN A 91 -0.41 2.66 19.69
C GLN A 91 0.90 2.49 20.49
N SER A 92 1.31 3.47 21.30
CA SER A 92 2.62 3.44 21.99
C SER A 92 2.73 2.42 23.13
N TYR A 93 1.62 1.78 23.54
CA TYR A 93 1.58 0.88 24.70
C TYR A 93 1.02 -0.53 24.43
N LYS A 94 0.74 -0.91 23.17
CA LYS A 94 0.05 -2.18 22.85
C LYS A 94 1.01 -3.32 22.51
N THR A 95 0.69 -4.52 22.99
CA THR A 95 1.39 -5.79 22.71
C THR A 95 1.27 -6.17 21.23
N ARG A 96 2.01 -7.21 20.80
CA ARG A 96 2.00 -7.67 19.41
C ARG A 96 0.66 -8.30 19.05
N GLU A 97 0.07 -9.06 19.96
CA GLU A 97 -1.23 -9.72 19.83
C GLU A 97 -2.37 -8.69 19.71
N GLU A 98 -2.36 -7.66 20.55
CA GLU A 98 -3.36 -6.57 20.51
C GLU A 98 -3.30 -5.81 19.18
N ARG A 99 -2.10 -5.60 18.62
CA ARG A 99 -1.93 -4.98 17.30
C ARG A 99 -2.48 -5.83 16.15
N ILE A 100 -2.45 -7.16 16.26
CA ILE A 100 -3.03 -8.07 15.26
C ILE A 100 -4.56 -8.04 15.35
N HIS A 101 -5.11 -8.04 16.56
CA HIS A 101 -6.55 -8.03 16.80
C HIS A 101 -7.20 -6.69 16.43
N ASP A 102 -6.56 -5.57 16.77
CA ASP A 102 -7.07 -4.21 16.53
C ASP A 102 -7.15 -3.80 15.05
N LEU A 103 -6.43 -4.50 14.16
CA LEU A 103 -6.44 -4.20 12.73
C LEU A 103 -7.59 -4.89 11.99
N ARG A 104 -8.22 -5.94 12.56
CA ARG A 104 -9.37 -6.58 11.93
C ARG A 104 -10.53 -5.58 11.77
N GLY A 105 -11.02 -5.42 10.55
CA GLY A 105 -12.12 -4.52 10.22
C GLY A 105 -11.75 -3.03 10.17
N VAL A 106 -10.46 -2.71 10.15
CA VAL A 106 -9.97 -1.32 10.01
C VAL A 106 -10.01 -0.84 8.55
N PHE A 107 -9.96 -1.78 7.61
CA PHE A 107 -9.99 -1.49 6.18
C PHE A 107 -11.24 -2.07 5.53
N VAL A 108 -11.74 -1.38 4.51
CA VAL A 108 -12.81 -1.84 3.62
C VAL A 108 -12.37 -1.66 2.17
N ALA A 109 -12.90 -2.48 1.27
CA ALA A 109 -12.70 -2.30 -0.16
C ALA A 109 -13.74 -1.31 -0.71
N GLU A 110 -13.32 -0.42 -1.61
CA GLU A 110 -14.23 0.55 -2.23
C GLU A 110 -15.22 -0.17 -3.17
N PRO A 111 -16.54 -0.10 -2.91
CA PRO A 111 -17.53 -0.91 -3.64
C PRO A 111 -17.53 -0.70 -5.16
N SER A 112 -17.40 0.54 -5.64
CA SER A 112 -17.44 0.84 -7.08
C SER A 112 -16.24 0.26 -7.83
N VAL A 113 -15.07 0.19 -7.19
CA VAL A 113 -13.87 -0.44 -7.74
C VAL A 113 -14.05 -1.95 -7.74
N VAL A 114 -14.59 -2.52 -6.67
CA VAL A 114 -14.82 -3.96 -6.55
C VAL A 114 -15.76 -4.47 -7.65
N GLU A 115 -16.84 -3.74 -7.93
CA GLU A 115 -17.77 -4.10 -9.00
C GLU A 115 -17.08 -4.19 -10.36
N ARG A 116 -16.18 -3.24 -10.67
CA ARG A 116 -15.37 -3.28 -11.90
C ARG A 116 -14.37 -4.43 -11.97
N LEU A 117 -13.98 -4.99 -10.82
CA LEU A 117 -13.00 -6.08 -10.69
C LEU A 117 -13.65 -7.47 -10.56
N ALA A 118 -14.98 -7.55 -10.47
CA ALA A 118 -15.68 -8.80 -10.15
C ALA A 118 -15.63 -9.85 -11.27
N ALA A 119 -15.47 -9.43 -12.52
CA ALA A 119 -15.59 -10.31 -13.67
C ALA A 119 -14.34 -11.16 -13.94
N ASP A 120 -13.14 -10.63 -13.67
CA ASP A 120 -11.90 -11.11 -14.28
C ASP A 120 -10.82 -11.52 -13.27
N HIS A 121 -9.82 -12.24 -13.77
CA HIS A 121 -8.60 -12.52 -13.04
C HIS A 121 -7.67 -11.30 -13.07
N HIS A 122 -7.54 -10.64 -11.92
CA HIS A 122 -6.67 -9.47 -11.81
C HIS A 122 -5.44 -9.75 -10.97
N HIS A 123 -4.33 -9.13 -11.36
CA HIS A 123 -3.13 -9.03 -10.53
C HIS A 123 -3.11 -7.64 -9.88
N ILE A 124 -3.31 -7.62 -8.56
CA ILE A 124 -3.41 -6.40 -7.76
C ILE A 124 -2.18 -6.31 -6.87
N ILE A 125 -1.48 -5.17 -6.92
CA ILE A 125 -0.30 -4.93 -6.08
C ILE A 125 -0.62 -3.85 -5.05
N ILE A 126 -0.45 -4.18 -3.78
CA ILE A 126 -0.56 -3.25 -2.65
C ILE A 126 0.82 -2.65 -2.37
N VAL A 127 0.91 -1.32 -2.43
CA VAL A 127 2.14 -0.56 -2.11
C VAL A 127 2.07 -0.06 -0.67
N ASP A 128 3.17 -0.23 0.06
CA ASP A 128 3.38 0.39 1.38
C ASP A 128 4.88 0.65 1.61
N ASP A 129 5.23 1.49 2.58
CA ASP A 129 6.61 1.89 2.82
C ASP A 129 7.42 0.91 3.69
N VAL A 130 6.81 0.33 4.72
CA VAL A 130 7.50 -0.57 5.65
C VAL A 130 6.60 -1.73 6.04
N TYR A 131 7.04 -2.94 5.73
CA TYR A 131 6.49 -4.16 6.31
C TYR A 131 7.07 -4.34 7.70
N THR A 132 6.24 -4.45 8.74
CA THR A 132 6.71 -4.72 10.11
C THR A 132 6.22 -6.09 10.58
N THR A 133 5.16 -6.13 11.38
CA THR A 133 4.51 -7.39 11.79
C THR A 133 3.73 -8.05 10.65
N GLY A 134 3.54 -7.34 9.54
CA GLY A 134 2.69 -7.75 8.42
C GLY A 134 1.20 -7.59 8.68
N SER A 135 0.77 -7.20 9.88
CA SER A 135 -0.65 -7.14 10.25
C SER A 135 -1.46 -6.23 9.34
N THR A 136 -0.96 -5.04 9.03
CA THR A 136 -1.62 -4.09 8.11
C THR A 136 -1.76 -4.67 6.71
N MET A 137 -0.66 -5.20 6.18
CA MET A 137 -0.63 -5.76 4.81
C MET A 137 -1.52 -6.98 4.69
N ASN A 138 -1.49 -7.88 5.68
CA ASN A 138 -2.33 -9.07 5.71
C ASN A 138 -3.81 -8.72 5.78
N GLU A 139 -4.19 -7.72 6.56
CA GLU A 139 -5.57 -7.26 6.63
C GLU A 139 -6.04 -6.63 5.31
N CYS A 140 -5.21 -5.75 4.72
CA CYS A 140 -5.50 -5.17 3.40
C CYS A 140 -5.68 -6.24 2.33
N ALA A 141 -4.79 -7.24 2.31
CA ALA A 141 -4.87 -8.35 1.37
C ALA A 141 -6.10 -9.24 1.62
N ARG A 142 -6.47 -9.48 2.89
CA ARG A 142 -7.68 -10.22 3.27
C ARG A 142 -8.93 -9.53 2.72
N VAL A 143 -9.09 -8.23 3.00
CA VAL A 143 -10.23 -7.42 2.54
C VAL A 143 -10.34 -7.43 1.01
N ILE A 144 -9.23 -7.27 0.28
CA ILE A 144 -9.24 -7.31 -1.18
C ILE A 144 -9.63 -8.70 -1.69
N LYS A 145 -9.08 -9.78 -1.12
CA LYS A 145 -9.39 -11.15 -1.55
C LYS A 145 -10.84 -11.53 -1.30
N GLU A 146 -11.41 -11.09 -0.17
CA GLU A 146 -12.84 -11.30 0.11
C GLU A 146 -13.73 -10.55 -0.88
N ALA A 147 -13.36 -9.32 -1.23
CA ALA A 147 -14.10 -8.52 -2.20
C ALA A 147 -13.88 -8.96 -3.66
N THR A 148 -12.71 -9.53 -3.98
CA THR A 148 -12.32 -9.93 -5.33
C THR A 148 -11.73 -11.36 -5.37
N PRO A 149 -12.55 -12.41 -5.14
CA PRO A 149 -12.06 -13.78 -4.91
C PRO A 149 -11.24 -14.40 -6.05
N ARG A 150 -11.41 -13.89 -7.28
CA ARG A 150 -10.69 -14.34 -8.49
C ARG A 150 -9.34 -13.64 -8.68
N SER A 151 -9.08 -12.58 -7.93
CA SER A 151 -7.87 -11.76 -8.06
C SER A 151 -6.71 -12.35 -7.26
N ARG A 152 -5.50 -12.19 -7.78
CA ARG A 152 -4.26 -12.47 -7.05
C ARG A 152 -3.72 -11.16 -6.49
N VAL A 153 -3.44 -11.17 -5.19
CA VAL A 153 -3.00 -9.99 -4.45
C VAL A 153 -1.54 -10.15 -4.02
N PHE A 154 -0.72 -9.16 -4.34
CA PHE A 154 0.70 -9.08 -4.02
C PHE A 154 0.98 -7.81 -3.23
N SER A 155 2.12 -7.78 -2.55
CA SER A 155 2.58 -6.60 -1.83
C SER A 155 3.96 -6.17 -2.31
N LEU A 156 4.18 -4.85 -2.28
CA LEU A 156 5.47 -4.24 -2.58
C LEU A 156 5.81 -3.29 -1.44
N THR A 157 6.85 -3.64 -0.68
CA THR A 157 7.31 -2.88 0.48
C THR A 157 8.82 -2.75 0.46
N TRP A 158 9.33 -1.63 0.97
CA TRP A 158 10.77 -1.38 0.94
C TRP A 158 11.58 -2.18 1.96
N ALA A 159 11.08 -2.27 3.18
CA ALA A 159 11.79 -2.84 4.32
C ALA A 159 10.88 -3.83 5.07
N ARG A 160 11.52 -4.80 5.73
CA ARG A 160 10.93 -5.72 6.70
C ARG A 160 11.42 -5.39 8.11
#